data_AF-A0A9D9PBD4-F1
#
_entry.id   AF-A0A9D9PBD4-F1
#
_cell.length_a   1.000
_cell.length_b   1.000
_cell.length_c   1.000
_cell.angle_alpha   90.00
_cell.angle_beta   90.00
_cell.angle_gamma   90.00
#
_symmetry.space_group_name_H-M   'P 1'
#
loop_
_entity.id
_entity.type
_entity.pdbx_description
1 polymer ?
#
loop_
_entity_poly.entity_id
_entity_poly.type
_entity_poly.pdbx_seq_one_letter_code
_entity_poly.pdbx_strand_id
1 'polypeptide(L)'
;MTAVIAGNPHKDKIPDVGWWAGNARFADLSGKLLGAHVAHAGLITLWAGAFTLFEISRYNPNAPLFEQGFILLPHLASLGIGVDAGSSALNTYPYFVIGVLHLISSAVLGAGGIYHALLGPDVLLKDRTFSGFFGYGWKDADKMTNIIGIHLILLGFGAWLLVAKALFWGGLFDASANAVRVVAHPTLNPLTIFGYLFGASGSEGMAAVDNLEDLVGGHMWVGAICVGGGIWHTLTKPFLWARRILIYSGEAYLSYSLGALSYMGFLAAYFVSVNTTAYPEVFYGPTGLLETDTGVVTARGWLATFHFVLAVLFLFGHLWHAIRARGEAAGFNFKTGRMVTPYQGNPAVGNLSTIVNSSDLTMTFLQNLPIYRSGIAPLSRGLEIGMAHGYFLVGPFALLNPVRETEAANLVGLVSSIVLLAILTVALSSYGTVTFTDSYQGSGYGSVAATIPAVPASLQSRDGWSQFSGGFLIGGVGGAIFAYLLLDRVGSVLMLMQGSL
;
A
#
# COMPACT_ATOMS: atom_id res chain seq x y z
N MET A 1 -11.22 -5.72 31.56
CA MET A 1 -10.06 -6.37 30.94
C MET A 1 -10.18 -7.86 31.26
N THR A 2 -10.48 -8.72 30.27
CA THR A 2 -10.90 -10.11 30.54
C THR A 2 -9.70 -11.00 30.89
N ALA A 3 -9.89 -11.95 31.83
CA ALA A 3 -8.89 -12.93 32.27
C ALA A 3 -8.22 -13.71 31.11
N VAL A 4 -8.90 -13.79 29.95
CA VAL A 4 -8.44 -14.41 28.71
C VAL A 4 -7.22 -13.70 28.10
N ILE A 5 -7.10 -12.37 28.24
CA ILE A 5 -5.94 -11.62 27.70
C ILE A 5 -4.74 -11.73 28.66
N ALA A 6 -4.99 -11.74 29.98
CA ALA A 6 -3.94 -11.79 30.99
C ALA A 6 -3.12 -13.09 30.95
N GLY A 7 -3.73 -14.21 30.56
CA GLY A 7 -3.08 -15.51 30.37
C GLY A 7 -2.54 -15.77 28.97
N ASN A 8 -2.68 -14.84 28.01
CA ASN A 8 -2.24 -15.07 26.63
C ASN A 8 -0.71 -14.87 26.51
N PRO A 9 0.04 -15.82 25.91
CA PRO A 9 1.48 -15.68 25.67
C PRO A 9 1.89 -14.47 24.81
N HIS A 10 0.94 -13.90 24.06
CA HIS A 10 1.12 -12.75 23.19
C HIS A 10 0.44 -11.48 23.70
N LYS A 11 0.14 -11.38 25.00
CA LYS A 11 -0.51 -10.21 25.61
C LYS A 11 0.13 -8.87 25.25
N ASP A 12 1.45 -8.84 25.07
CA ASP A 12 2.20 -7.62 24.74
C ASP A 12 1.92 -7.10 23.32
N LYS A 13 1.37 -7.96 22.45
CA LYS A 13 0.93 -7.61 21.08
C LYS A 13 -0.55 -7.21 21.02
N ILE A 14 -1.30 -7.37 22.11
CA ILE A 14 -2.74 -7.11 22.12
C ILE A 14 -2.98 -5.65 22.54
N PRO A 15 -3.49 -4.79 21.64
CA PRO A 15 -3.77 -3.40 21.98
C PRO A 15 -4.86 -3.29 23.05
N ASP A 16 -4.61 -2.44 24.05
CA ASP A 16 -5.61 -2.04 25.03
C ASP A 16 -6.62 -1.06 24.40
N VAL A 17 -7.79 -1.59 24.05
CA VAL A 17 -8.91 -0.89 23.40
C VAL A 17 -10.24 -1.30 24.03
N GLY A 18 -11.24 -0.42 23.97
CA GLY A 18 -12.62 -0.70 24.41
C GLY A 18 -13.28 -1.85 23.63
N TRP A 19 -14.34 -2.42 24.17
CA TRP A 19 -15.02 -3.58 23.57
C TRP A 19 -15.57 -3.30 22.15
N TRP A 20 -15.97 -2.06 21.89
CA TRP A 20 -16.47 -1.58 20.59
C TRP A 20 -15.41 -1.63 19.46
N ALA A 21 -14.11 -1.67 19.79
CA ALA A 21 -13.01 -1.88 18.86
C ALA A 21 -12.35 -3.26 19.04
N GLY A 22 -13.10 -4.24 19.53
CA GLY A 22 -12.58 -5.55 19.94
C GLY A 22 -11.74 -6.27 18.88
N ASN A 23 -12.11 -6.15 17.60
CA ASN A 23 -11.39 -6.81 16.50
C ASN A 23 -9.97 -6.27 16.28
N ALA A 24 -9.68 -5.04 16.70
CA ALA A 24 -8.32 -4.49 16.64
C ALA A 24 -7.31 -5.31 17.48
N ARG A 25 -7.80 -6.05 18.48
CA ARG A 25 -6.99 -6.95 19.32
C ARG A 25 -6.36 -8.10 18.54
N PHE A 26 -6.91 -8.44 17.37
CA PHE A 26 -6.45 -9.56 16.55
C PHE A 26 -5.48 -9.14 15.44
N ALA A 27 -5.13 -7.85 15.34
CA ALA A 27 -4.31 -7.33 14.25
C ALA A 27 -2.98 -8.08 14.09
N ASP A 28 -2.33 -8.43 15.20
CA ASP A 28 -1.06 -9.18 15.21
C ASP A 28 -1.21 -10.67 15.59
N LEU A 29 -2.46 -11.17 15.65
CA LEU A 29 -2.80 -12.56 15.92
C LEU A 29 -3.23 -13.25 14.62
N SER A 30 -2.26 -13.53 13.74
CA SER A 30 -2.49 -13.98 12.37
C SER A 30 -3.36 -15.25 12.25
N GLY A 31 -3.31 -16.16 13.22
CA GLY A 31 -4.16 -17.35 13.22
C GLY A 31 -5.62 -17.04 13.57
N LYS A 32 -5.83 -16.22 14.60
CA LYS A 32 -7.18 -15.75 14.95
C LYS A 32 -7.78 -14.88 13.85
N LEU A 33 -6.96 -14.01 13.25
CA LEU A 33 -7.37 -13.14 12.16
C LEU A 33 -7.72 -13.94 10.90
N LEU A 34 -6.97 -15.00 10.58
CA LEU A 34 -7.34 -15.96 9.55
C LEU A 34 -8.72 -16.57 9.83
N GLY A 35 -8.96 -17.05 11.06
CA GLY A 35 -10.25 -17.59 11.46
C GLY A 35 -11.41 -16.61 11.27
N ALA A 36 -11.21 -15.34 11.64
CA ALA A 36 -12.21 -14.29 11.42
C ALA A 36 -12.52 -14.08 9.92
N HIS A 37 -11.51 -14.03 9.06
CA HIS A 37 -11.70 -13.85 7.61
C HIS A 37 -12.40 -15.05 6.96
N VAL A 38 -12.00 -16.27 7.32
CA VAL A 38 -12.60 -17.51 6.78
C VAL A 38 -14.05 -17.66 7.26
N ALA A 39 -14.34 -17.36 8.53
CA ALA A 39 -15.71 -17.34 9.05
C ALA A 39 -16.58 -16.30 8.33
N HIS A 40 -16.03 -15.11 8.07
CA HIS A 40 -16.73 -14.07 7.32
C HIS A 40 -17.01 -14.48 5.86
N ALA A 41 -16.06 -15.14 5.19
CA ALA A 41 -16.30 -15.75 3.87
C ALA A 41 -17.40 -16.83 3.94
N GLY A 42 -17.47 -17.59 5.04
CA GLY A 42 -18.57 -18.50 5.33
C GLY A 42 -19.92 -17.79 5.40
N LEU A 43 -20.01 -16.63 6.07
CA LEU A 43 -21.25 -15.84 6.14
C LEU A 43 -21.71 -15.31 4.77
N ILE A 44 -20.79 -14.82 3.94
CA ILE A 44 -21.10 -14.39 2.57
C ILE A 44 -21.65 -15.56 1.75
N THR A 45 -20.98 -16.71 1.80
CA THR A 45 -21.38 -17.92 1.08
C THR A 45 -22.73 -18.46 1.58
N LEU A 46 -22.96 -18.41 2.90
CA LEU A 46 -24.23 -18.79 3.53
C LEU A 46 -25.37 -17.89 3.05
N TRP A 47 -25.15 -16.57 3.04
CA TRP A 47 -26.13 -15.62 2.54
C TRP A 47 -26.48 -15.90 1.08
N ALA A 48 -25.48 -16.08 0.20
CA ALA A 48 -25.71 -16.37 -1.20
C ALA A 48 -26.55 -17.65 -1.40
N GLY A 49 -26.23 -18.73 -0.68
CA GLY A 49 -27.00 -19.99 -0.76
C GLY A 49 -28.42 -19.85 -0.19
N ALA A 50 -28.54 -19.32 1.02
CA ALA A 50 -29.81 -19.19 1.73
C ALA A 50 -30.77 -18.22 1.02
N PHE A 51 -30.30 -17.06 0.57
CA PHE A 51 -31.14 -16.10 -0.15
C PHE A 51 -31.51 -16.60 -1.54
N THR A 52 -30.65 -17.36 -2.23
CA THR A 52 -31.04 -17.98 -3.51
C THR A 52 -32.19 -18.97 -3.31
N LEU A 53 -32.10 -19.84 -2.29
CA LEU A 53 -33.18 -20.79 -1.96
C LEU A 53 -34.46 -20.08 -1.49
N PHE A 54 -34.31 -18.97 -0.75
CA PHE A 54 -35.43 -18.12 -0.36
C PHE A 54 -36.13 -17.51 -1.59
N GLU A 55 -35.39 -16.91 -2.53
CA GLU A 55 -35.97 -16.34 -3.76
C GLU A 55 -36.68 -17.42 -4.59
N ILE A 56 -36.10 -18.62 -4.72
CA ILE A 56 -36.76 -19.77 -5.39
C ILE A 56 -38.10 -20.11 -4.71
N SER A 57 -38.15 -20.11 -3.38
CA SER A 57 -39.39 -20.42 -2.63
C SER A 57 -40.50 -19.39 -2.83
N ARG A 58 -40.16 -18.19 -3.31
CA ARG A 58 -41.08 -17.08 -3.55
C ARG A 58 -41.36 -16.84 -5.04
N TYR A 59 -40.62 -17.51 -5.92
CA TYR A 59 -40.70 -17.31 -7.37
C TYR A 59 -42.08 -17.68 -7.93
N ASN A 60 -42.70 -16.72 -8.61
CA ASN A 60 -43.93 -16.90 -9.37
C ASN A 60 -43.62 -16.74 -10.88
N PRO A 61 -43.74 -17.80 -11.69
CA PRO A 61 -43.45 -17.74 -13.12
C PRO A 61 -44.43 -16.88 -13.92
N ASN A 62 -45.59 -16.53 -13.34
CA ASN A 62 -46.60 -15.70 -14.00
C ASN A 62 -46.38 -14.19 -13.81
N ALA A 63 -45.34 -13.78 -13.08
CA ALA A 63 -45.00 -12.38 -12.84
C ALA A 63 -43.60 -12.06 -13.41
N PRO A 64 -43.34 -10.82 -13.85
CA PRO A 64 -42.00 -10.39 -14.23
C PRO A 64 -41.00 -10.56 -13.09
N LEU A 65 -39.74 -10.89 -13.39
CA LEU A 65 -38.74 -11.17 -12.37
C LEU A 65 -38.42 -9.94 -11.50
N PHE A 66 -38.37 -8.76 -12.13
CA PHE A 66 -38.03 -7.50 -11.46
C PHE A 66 -39.13 -6.97 -10.53
N GLU A 67 -40.37 -7.47 -10.62
CA GLU A 67 -41.51 -7.08 -9.78
C GLU A 67 -41.66 -7.98 -8.53
N GLN A 68 -40.77 -8.94 -8.34
CA GLN A 68 -40.86 -9.92 -7.24
C GLN A 68 -39.85 -9.67 -6.12
N GLY A 69 -39.06 -8.59 -6.22
CA GLY A 69 -38.07 -8.22 -5.21
C GLY A 69 -36.85 -9.14 -5.15
N PHE A 70 -36.53 -9.82 -6.26
CA PHE A 70 -35.37 -10.71 -6.36
C PHE A 70 -34.13 -9.96 -6.82
N ILE A 71 -32.99 -10.32 -6.25
CA ILE A 71 -31.68 -9.79 -6.65
C ILE A 71 -30.72 -10.89 -7.04
N LEU A 72 -30.89 -12.15 -6.61
CA LEU A 72 -29.95 -13.24 -6.96
C LEU A 72 -30.37 -14.02 -8.21
N LEU A 73 -31.66 -14.35 -8.35
CA LEU A 73 -32.18 -15.01 -9.55
C LEU A 73 -31.89 -14.21 -10.84
N PRO A 74 -32.04 -12.86 -10.87
CA PRO A 74 -31.60 -12.06 -12.02
C PRO A 74 -30.13 -12.27 -12.41
N HIS A 75 -29.21 -12.39 -11.44
CA HIS A 75 -27.78 -12.60 -11.73
C HIS A 75 -27.53 -13.97 -12.36
N LEU A 76 -28.21 -15.02 -11.88
CA LEU A 76 -28.10 -16.36 -12.45
C LEU A 76 -28.72 -16.42 -13.85
N ALA A 77 -29.83 -15.71 -14.07
CA ALA A 77 -30.47 -15.59 -15.37
C ALA A 77 -29.59 -14.86 -16.39
N SER A 78 -28.91 -13.76 -16.00
CA SER A 78 -27.93 -13.07 -16.86
C SER A 78 -26.78 -13.96 -17.32
N LEU A 79 -26.38 -14.95 -16.50
CA LEU A 79 -25.39 -15.96 -16.89
C LEU A 79 -25.94 -17.00 -17.87
N GLY A 80 -27.18 -16.85 -18.35
CA GLY A 80 -27.86 -17.77 -19.25
C GLY A 80 -28.20 -19.12 -18.59
N ILE A 81 -28.28 -19.18 -17.25
CA ILE A 81 -28.61 -20.39 -16.52
C ILE A 81 -30.12 -20.41 -16.32
N GLY A 82 -30.79 -21.52 -16.69
CA GLY A 82 -32.22 -21.69 -16.44
C GLY A 82 -33.13 -20.75 -17.24
N VAL A 83 -32.62 -20.14 -18.31
CA VAL A 83 -33.39 -19.25 -19.20
C VAL A 83 -33.62 -19.97 -20.53
N ASP A 84 -34.89 -20.10 -20.93
CA ASP A 84 -35.27 -20.63 -22.24
C ASP A 84 -35.53 -19.50 -23.24
N ALA A 85 -35.23 -19.73 -24.52
CA ALA A 85 -35.42 -18.73 -25.56
C ALA A 85 -36.90 -18.31 -25.69
N GLY A 86 -37.18 -17.01 -25.56
CA GLY A 86 -38.53 -16.46 -25.72
C GLY A 86 -39.50 -16.70 -24.56
N SER A 87 -39.05 -17.31 -23.44
CA SER A 87 -39.85 -17.50 -22.23
C SER A 87 -39.42 -16.54 -21.13
N SER A 88 -40.38 -15.91 -20.45
CA SER A 88 -40.14 -15.15 -19.21
C SER A 88 -40.00 -16.05 -17.97
N ALA A 89 -40.38 -17.33 -18.09
CA ALA A 89 -40.31 -18.29 -17.00
C ALA A 89 -38.92 -18.94 -16.92
N LEU A 90 -38.41 -19.08 -15.70
CA LEU A 90 -37.12 -19.68 -15.42
C LEU A 90 -37.25 -21.16 -15.05
N ASN A 91 -36.34 -21.99 -15.57
CA ASN A 91 -36.09 -23.32 -15.01
C ASN A 91 -35.29 -23.18 -13.71
N THR A 92 -35.95 -23.43 -12.58
CA THR A 92 -35.38 -23.18 -11.25
C THR A 92 -34.45 -24.27 -10.73
N TYR A 93 -34.39 -25.44 -11.37
CA TYR A 93 -33.57 -26.55 -10.88
C TYR A 93 -32.06 -26.22 -10.80
N PRO A 94 -31.43 -25.62 -11.83
CA PRO A 94 -30.03 -25.18 -11.72
C PRO A 94 -29.80 -24.16 -10.60
N TYR A 95 -30.75 -23.25 -10.34
CA TYR A 95 -30.63 -22.29 -9.24
C TYR A 95 -30.70 -22.99 -7.88
N PHE A 96 -31.56 -24.00 -7.74
CA PHE A 96 -31.62 -24.83 -6.53
C PHE A 96 -30.28 -25.52 -6.28
N VAL A 97 -29.68 -26.13 -7.32
CA VAL A 97 -28.35 -26.76 -7.22
C VAL A 97 -27.30 -25.73 -6.76
N ILE A 98 -27.26 -24.55 -7.38
CA ILE A 98 -26.31 -23.49 -7.04
C ILE A 98 -26.52 -23.01 -5.59
N GLY A 99 -27.78 -22.81 -5.18
CA GLY A 99 -28.12 -22.40 -3.81
C GLY A 99 -27.68 -23.43 -2.77
N VAL A 100 -27.92 -24.73 -3.02
CA VAL A 100 -27.48 -25.82 -2.15
C VAL A 100 -25.96 -25.93 -2.08
N LEU A 101 -25.26 -25.81 -3.22
CA LEU A 101 -23.79 -25.87 -3.25
C LEU A 101 -23.16 -24.74 -2.43
N HIS A 102 -23.67 -23.51 -2.54
CA HIS A 102 -23.22 -22.40 -1.70
C HIS A 102 -23.53 -22.66 -0.22
N LEU A 103 -24.75 -23.12 0.09
CA LEU A 103 -25.16 -23.42 1.46
C LEU A 103 -24.26 -24.48 2.13
N ILE A 104 -23.98 -25.58 1.45
CA ILE A 104 -23.09 -26.64 1.98
C ILE A 104 -21.65 -26.15 2.10
N SER A 105 -21.14 -25.43 1.09
CA SER A 105 -19.78 -24.88 1.11
C SER A 105 -19.58 -23.90 2.27
N SER A 106 -20.63 -23.15 2.62
CA SER A 106 -20.61 -22.22 3.77
C SER A 106 -20.35 -22.93 5.10
N ALA A 107 -20.85 -24.16 5.27
CA ALA A 107 -20.61 -24.95 6.49
C ALA A 107 -19.13 -25.36 6.61
N VAL A 108 -18.49 -25.71 5.49
CA VAL A 108 -17.05 -26.03 5.44
C VAL A 108 -16.21 -24.80 5.80
N LEU A 109 -16.52 -23.65 5.22
CA LEU A 109 -15.86 -22.38 5.54
C LEU A 109 -16.09 -21.99 7.01
N GLY A 110 -17.33 -22.09 7.50
CA GLY A 110 -17.67 -21.83 8.90
C GLY A 110 -16.89 -22.72 9.87
N ALA A 111 -16.81 -24.02 9.60
CA ALA A 111 -16.03 -24.96 10.41
C ALA A 111 -14.54 -24.58 10.44
N GLY A 112 -13.93 -24.26 9.29
CA GLY A 112 -12.55 -23.79 9.21
C GLY A 112 -12.32 -22.47 9.95
N GLY A 113 -13.24 -21.51 9.81
CA GLY A 113 -13.19 -20.23 10.50
C GLY A 113 -13.27 -20.37 12.02
N ILE A 114 -14.20 -21.19 12.53
CA ILE A 114 -14.33 -21.49 13.96
C ILE A 114 -13.08 -22.18 14.49
N TYR A 115 -12.56 -23.18 13.76
CA TYR A 115 -11.33 -23.87 14.14
C TYR A 115 -10.17 -22.89 14.31
N HIS A 116 -9.89 -22.06 13.30
CA HIS A 116 -8.76 -21.11 13.36
C HIS A 116 -8.97 -19.98 14.37
N ALA A 117 -10.21 -19.58 14.65
CA ALA A 117 -10.50 -18.55 15.65
C ALA A 117 -10.33 -19.04 17.10
N LEU A 118 -10.75 -20.28 17.37
CA LEU A 118 -10.93 -20.80 18.74
C LEU A 118 -9.94 -21.89 19.15
N LEU A 119 -9.57 -22.80 18.24
CA LEU A 119 -8.77 -24.00 18.55
C LEU A 119 -7.36 -23.97 17.97
N GLY A 120 -7.19 -23.32 16.82
CA GLY A 120 -5.90 -23.16 16.15
C GLY A 120 -4.93 -22.25 16.91
N PRO A 121 -3.65 -22.22 16.48
CA PRO A 121 -2.67 -21.33 17.09
C PRO A 121 -3.05 -19.86 16.92
N ASP A 122 -2.83 -19.04 17.95
CA ASP A 122 -3.16 -17.61 17.92
C ASP A 122 -2.35 -16.84 16.87
N VAL A 123 -1.08 -17.23 16.69
CA VAL A 123 -0.14 -16.66 15.73
C VAL A 123 0.44 -17.79 14.87
N LEU A 124 0.36 -17.61 13.55
CA LEU A 124 1.05 -18.47 12.59
C LEU A 124 2.52 -18.06 12.55
N LEU A 125 3.39 -18.94 13.04
CA LEU A 125 4.84 -18.72 13.07
C LEU A 125 5.41 -18.71 11.64
N LYS A 126 6.39 -17.84 11.41
CA LYS A 126 7.17 -17.81 10.18
C LYS A 126 8.46 -18.58 10.40
N ASP A 127 8.58 -19.76 9.79
CA ASP A 127 9.77 -20.59 9.82
C ASP A 127 10.01 -21.24 8.44
N ARG A 128 10.98 -22.15 8.32
CA ARG A 128 11.31 -22.84 7.06
C ARG A 128 10.43 -24.06 6.77
N THR A 129 9.40 -24.30 7.57
CA THR A 129 8.46 -25.41 7.36
C THR A 129 7.34 -25.02 6.40
N PHE A 130 6.55 -26.00 5.96
CA PHE A 130 5.34 -25.73 5.19
C PHE A 130 4.35 -24.82 5.96
N SER A 131 4.14 -25.05 7.26
CA SER A 131 3.33 -24.16 8.10
C SER A 131 3.92 -22.74 8.19
N GLY A 132 5.25 -22.64 8.17
CA GLY A 132 5.99 -21.37 8.14
C GLY A 132 5.67 -20.48 6.96
N PHE A 133 5.22 -21.05 5.84
CA PHE A 133 4.76 -20.31 4.67
C PHE A 133 3.56 -19.41 4.97
N PHE A 134 2.68 -19.78 5.90
CA PHE A 134 1.48 -19.01 6.22
C PHE A 134 1.73 -17.88 7.22
N GLY A 135 2.85 -17.92 7.95
CA GLY A 135 3.25 -16.85 8.84
C GLY A 135 3.60 -15.55 8.09
N TYR A 136 3.13 -14.41 8.60
CA TYR A 136 3.44 -13.10 8.05
C TYR A 136 3.52 -12.03 9.14
N GLY A 137 4.18 -10.92 8.82
CA GLY A 137 4.12 -9.68 9.59
C GLY A 137 3.80 -8.53 8.65
N TRP A 138 3.00 -7.56 9.10
CA TRP A 138 2.49 -6.47 8.25
C TRP A 138 3.59 -5.61 7.60
N LYS A 139 4.74 -5.48 8.27
CA LYS A 139 5.91 -4.73 7.77
C LYS A 139 6.79 -5.53 6.80
N ASP A 140 6.56 -6.83 6.66
CA ASP A 140 7.26 -7.67 5.67
C ASP A 140 6.66 -7.43 4.29
N ALA A 141 7.16 -6.39 3.63
CA ALA A 141 6.68 -5.95 2.34
C ALA A 141 6.78 -7.05 1.26
N ASP A 142 7.79 -7.93 1.35
CA ASP A 142 7.98 -9.02 0.40
C ASP A 142 6.93 -10.13 0.61
N LYS A 143 6.60 -10.46 1.86
CA LYS A 143 5.50 -11.40 2.15
C LYS A 143 4.15 -10.83 1.75
N MET A 144 3.93 -9.53 1.94
CA MET A 144 2.69 -8.86 1.51
C MET A 144 2.53 -8.91 -0.02
N THR A 145 3.59 -8.66 -0.80
CA THR A 145 3.52 -8.78 -2.27
C THR A 145 3.30 -10.21 -2.75
N ASN A 146 3.88 -11.19 -2.05
CA ASN A 146 3.62 -12.60 -2.37
C ASN A 146 2.15 -12.98 -2.16
N ILE A 147 1.55 -12.57 -1.03
CA ILE A 147 0.14 -12.85 -0.73
C ILE A 147 -0.80 -12.18 -1.74
N ILE A 148 -0.63 -10.89 -2.04
CA ILE A 148 -1.48 -10.23 -3.06
C ILE A 148 -1.27 -10.84 -4.44
N GLY A 149 -0.04 -11.26 -4.78
CA GLY A 149 0.25 -11.90 -6.06
C GLY A 149 -0.53 -13.21 -6.26
N ILE A 150 -0.62 -14.04 -5.22
CA ILE A 150 -1.43 -15.28 -5.24
C ILE A 150 -2.91 -14.95 -5.42
N HIS A 151 -3.44 -13.98 -4.68
CA HIS A 151 -4.85 -13.59 -4.79
C HIS A 151 -5.18 -13.01 -6.17
N LEU A 152 -4.28 -12.23 -6.78
CA LEU A 152 -4.45 -11.72 -8.14
C LEU A 152 -4.54 -12.85 -9.18
N ILE A 153 -3.71 -13.90 -9.05
CA ILE A 153 -3.81 -15.08 -9.92
C ILE A 153 -5.18 -15.75 -9.75
N LEU A 154 -5.66 -15.94 -8.51
CA LEU A 154 -6.96 -16.53 -8.25
C LEU A 154 -8.12 -15.69 -8.82
N LEU A 155 -8.05 -14.35 -8.69
CA LEU A 155 -9.01 -13.44 -9.30
C LEU A 155 -8.98 -13.52 -10.84
N GLY A 156 -7.79 -13.65 -11.43
CA GLY A 156 -7.63 -13.82 -12.87
C GLY A 156 -8.28 -15.10 -13.38
N PHE A 157 -8.12 -16.22 -12.66
CA PHE A 157 -8.86 -17.45 -12.96
C PHE A 157 -10.38 -17.27 -12.77
N GLY A 158 -10.82 -16.51 -11.77
CA GLY A 158 -12.22 -16.13 -11.59
C GLY A 158 -12.80 -15.41 -12.81
N ALA A 159 -12.09 -14.43 -13.37
CA ALA A 159 -12.50 -13.73 -14.59
C ALA A 159 -12.59 -14.69 -15.80
N TRP A 160 -11.64 -15.60 -15.94
CA TRP A 160 -11.67 -16.60 -17.00
C TRP A 160 -12.75 -17.69 -16.84
N LEU A 161 -13.29 -17.91 -15.62
CA LEU A 161 -14.48 -18.76 -15.46
C LEU A 161 -15.72 -18.14 -16.14
N LEU A 162 -15.88 -16.82 -16.09
CA LEU A 162 -16.94 -16.14 -16.85
C LEU A 162 -16.72 -16.28 -18.36
N VAL A 163 -15.48 -16.11 -18.82
CA VAL A 163 -15.11 -16.32 -20.23
C VAL A 163 -15.44 -17.74 -20.65
N ALA A 164 -15.03 -18.75 -19.87
CA ALA A 164 -15.33 -20.15 -20.15
C ALA A 164 -16.84 -20.43 -20.18
N LYS A 165 -17.62 -19.81 -19.28
CA LYS A 165 -19.09 -19.87 -19.31
C LYS A 165 -19.66 -19.33 -20.61
N ALA A 166 -19.17 -18.17 -21.06
CA ALA A 166 -19.64 -17.51 -22.27
C ALA A 166 -19.27 -18.23 -23.58
N LEU A 167 -18.09 -18.87 -23.63
CA LEU A 167 -17.60 -19.55 -24.83
C LEU A 167 -17.99 -21.02 -24.92
N PHE A 168 -17.95 -21.75 -23.79
CA PHE A 168 -17.95 -23.21 -23.80
C PHE A 168 -19.14 -23.85 -23.08
N TRP A 169 -19.78 -23.14 -22.14
CA TRP A 169 -20.85 -23.71 -21.31
C TRP A 169 -22.19 -22.99 -21.53
N GLY A 170 -22.68 -23.06 -22.76
CA GLY A 170 -24.02 -22.60 -23.14
C GLY A 170 -24.16 -21.10 -23.40
N GLY A 171 -23.15 -20.27 -23.09
CA GLY A 171 -23.20 -18.84 -23.40
C GLY A 171 -23.71 -17.95 -22.25
N LEU A 172 -24.04 -16.71 -22.58
CA LEU A 172 -24.66 -15.74 -21.67
C LEU A 172 -26.01 -15.29 -22.22
N PHE A 173 -26.85 -14.69 -21.38
CA PHE A 173 -28.08 -14.07 -21.86
C PHE A 173 -27.76 -12.79 -22.65
N ASP A 174 -28.22 -12.72 -23.90
CA ASP A 174 -28.06 -11.56 -24.77
C ASP A 174 -29.37 -10.77 -24.80
N ALA A 175 -29.37 -9.57 -24.20
CA ALA A 175 -30.56 -8.72 -24.12
C ALA A 175 -31.06 -8.28 -25.50
N SER A 176 -30.17 -8.13 -26.49
CA SER A 176 -30.55 -7.69 -27.84
C SER A 176 -31.30 -8.79 -28.61
N ALA A 177 -30.89 -10.05 -28.41
CA ALA A 177 -31.50 -11.22 -29.02
C ALA A 177 -32.64 -11.81 -28.16
N ASN A 178 -32.77 -11.35 -26.91
CA ASN A 178 -33.67 -11.91 -25.89
C ASN A 178 -33.53 -13.44 -25.75
N ALA A 179 -32.29 -13.92 -25.81
CA ALA A 179 -31.97 -15.35 -25.83
C ALA A 179 -30.57 -15.62 -25.26
N VAL A 180 -30.34 -16.85 -24.80
CA VAL A 180 -29.01 -17.29 -24.41
C VAL A 180 -28.18 -17.61 -25.66
N ARG A 181 -26.98 -17.03 -25.74
CA ARG A 181 -26.08 -17.13 -26.90
C ARG A 181 -24.64 -17.39 -26.47
N VAL A 182 -23.98 -18.28 -27.21
CA VAL A 182 -22.53 -18.48 -27.12
C VAL A 182 -21.79 -17.29 -27.75
N VAL A 183 -20.84 -16.73 -27.02
CA VAL A 183 -20.03 -15.58 -27.48
C VAL A 183 -18.78 -16.13 -28.18
N ALA A 184 -18.93 -16.53 -29.44
CA ALA A 184 -17.89 -17.24 -30.19
C ALA A 184 -16.67 -16.37 -30.56
N HIS A 185 -16.86 -15.05 -30.65
CA HIS A 185 -15.87 -14.10 -31.14
C HIS A 185 -15.70 -12.90 -30.20
N PRO A 186 -15.19 -13.10 -28.97
CA PRO A 186 -14.95 -12.00 -28.04
C PRO A 186 -13.96 -10.97 -28.60
N THR A 187 -14.20 -9.70 -28.32
CA THR A 187 -13.36 -8.61 -28.84
C THR A 187 -12.01 -8.59 -28.13
N LEU A 188 -10.93 -8.82 -28.88
CA LEU A 188 -9.57 -8.79 -28.35
C LEU A 188 -8.82 -7.50 -28.69
N ASN A 189 -9.38 -6.64 -29.55
CA ASN A 189 -8.73 -5.39 -29.94
C ASN A 189 -8.53 -4.48 -28.71
N PRO A 190 -7.28 -4.20 -28.31
CA PRO A 190 -7.00 -3.41 -27.11
C PRO A 190 -7.50 -1.97 -27.25
N LEU A 191 -7.56 -1.40 -28.45
CA LEU A 191 -8.07 -0.04 -28.66
C LEU A 191 -9.55 0.07 -28.30
N THR A 192 -10.33 -0.95 -28.65
CA THR A 192 -11.75 -1.03 -28.27
C THR A 192 -11.89 -1.25 -26.77
N ILE A 193 -11.23 -2.29 -26.23
CA ILE A 193 -11.39 -2.68 -24.82
C ILE A 193 -10.91 -1.57 -23.86
N PHE A 194 -9.72 -1.01 -24.08
CA PHE A 194 -9.22 0.07 -23.22
C PHE A 194 -9.84 1.43 -23.54
N GLY A 195 -10.49 1.59 -24.71
CA GLY A 195 -11.26 2.78 -25.05
C GLY A 195 -12.40 3.07 -24.07
N TYR A 196 -13.02 2.02 -23.52
CA TYR A 196 -14.06 2.13 -22.49
C TYR A 196 -13.57 2.84 -21.20
N LEU A 197 -12.28 2.73 -20.85
CA LEU A 197 -11.72 3.42 -19.68
C LEU A 197 -11.67 4.95 -19.86
N PHE A 198 -11.69 5.42 -21.11
CA PHE A 198 -11.59 6.82 -21.47
C PHE A 198 -12.88 7.37 -22.11
N GLY A 199 -13.99 6.62 -22.03
CA GLY A 199 -15.29 7.05 -22.57
C GLY A 199 -15.36 7.08 -24.11
N ALA A 200 -14.49 6.34 -24.80
CA ALA A 200 -14.51 6.29 -26.26
C ALA A 200 -15.82 5.72 -26.84
N SER A 201 -16.49 4.86 -26.06
CA SER A 201 -17.75 4.19 -26.45
C SER A 201 -19.01 4.86 -25.91
N GLY A 202 -18.89 5.97 -25.16
CA GLY A 202 -20.04 6.66 -24.55
C GLY A 202 -19.67 7.48 -23.31
N SER A 203 -20.55 8.41 -22.93
CA SER A 203 -20.39 9.24 -21.72
C SER A 203 -20.42 8.44 -20.42
N GLU A 204 -20.94 7.23 -20.47
CA GLU A 204 -21.09 6.30 -19.36
C GLU A 204 -19.80 5.53 -19.05
N GLY A 205 -18.73 5.75 -19.83
CA GLY A 205 -17.43 5.11 -19.64
C GLY A 205 -17.53 3.59 -19.80
N MET A 206 -17.04 2.84 -18.81
CA MET A 206 -17.12 1.37 -18.82
C MET A 206 -18.57 0.84 -18.80
N ALA A 207 -19.52 1.61 -18.28
CA ALA A 207 -20.92 1.21 -18.26
C ALA A 207 -21.62 1.38 -19.62
N ALA A 208 -20.92 1.94 -20.63
CA ALA A 208 -21.41 2.06 -22.00
C ALA A 208 -21.32 0.74 -22.81
N VAL A 209 -20.82 -0.36 -22.22
CA VAL A 209 -20.73 -1.65 -22.93
C VAL A 209 -22.11 -2.14 -23.37
N ASP A 210 -22.29 -2.34 -24.67
CA ASP A 210 -23.58 -2.58 -25.32
C ASP A 210 -23.67 -3.94 -26.04
N ASN A 211 -22.62 -4.75 -25.95
CA ASN A 211 -22.55 -6.07 -26.56
C ASN A 211 -21.76 -7.08 -25.69
N LEU A 212 -22.02 -8.37 -25.87
CA LEU A 212 -21.40 -9.43 -25.09
C LEU A 212 -19.95 -9.71 -25.49
N GLU A 213 -19.59 -9.47 -26.76
CA GLU A 213 -18.24 -9.65 -27.28
C GLU A 213 -17.22 -8.78 -26.53
N ASP A 214 -17.56 -7.51 -26.30
CA ASP A 214 -16.73 -6.56 -25.55
C ASP A 214 -16.73 -6.87 -24.05
N LEU A 215 -17.88 -7.29 -23.49
CA LEU A 215 -17.96 -7.72 -22.09
C LEU A 215 -17.03 -8.91 -21.83
N VAL A 216 -17.12 -9.96 -22.65
CA VAL A 216 -16.29 -11.17 -22.52
C VAL A 216 -14.83 -10.88 -22.87
N GLY A 217 -14.58 -10.12 -23.94
CA GLY A 217 -13.24 -9.68 -24.33
C GLY A 217 -12.53 -8.86 -23.24
N GLY A 218 -13.26 -7.98 -22.57
CA GLY A 218 -12.78 -7.24 -21.39
C GLY A 218 -12.38 -8.17 -20.25
N HIS A 219 -13.17 -9.20 -19.95
CA HIS A 219 -12.83 -10.18 -18.91
C HIS A 219 -11.63 -11.07 -19.29
N MET A 220 -11.40 -11.32 -20.59
CA MET A 220 -10.16 -11.96 -21.05
C MET A 220 -8.94 -11.11 -20.72
N TRP A 221 -9.00 -9.80 -21.00
CA TRP A 221 -7.95 -8.85 -20.66
C TRP A 221 -7.74 -8.72 -19.15
N VAL A 222 -8.81 -8.57 -18.36
CA VAL A 222 -8.73 -8.51 -16.89
C VAL A 222 -8.08 -9.77 -16.34
N GLY A 223 -8.49 -10.96 -16.81
CA GLY A 223 -7.88 -12.22 -16.42
C GLY A 223 -6.38 -12.27 -16.72
N ALA A 224 -5.97 -11.86 -17.92
CA ALA A 224 -4.57 -11.80 -18.31
C ALA A 224 -3.75 -10.79 -17.47
N ILE A 225 -4.31 -9.61 -17.20
CA ILE A 225 -3.67 -8.57 -16.37
C ILE A 225 -3.52 -9.04 -14.93
N CYS A 226 -4.55 -9.65 -14.35
CA CYS A 226 -4.53 -10.18 -12.99
C CYS A 226 -3.52 -11.33 -12.84
N VAL A 227 -3.49 -12.30 -13.76
CA VAL A 227 -2.51 -13.40 -13.72
C VAL A 227 -1.09 -12.86 -13.93
N GLY A 228 -0.86 -12.02 -14.94
CA GLY A 228 0.44 -11.42 -15.22
C GLY A 228 0.95 -10.55 -14.07
N GLY A 229 0.09 -9.69 -13.53
CA GLY A 229 0.38 -8.87 -12.35
C GLY A 229 0.59 -9.70 -11.09
N GLY A 230 -0.14 -10.80 -10.92
CA GLY A 230 0.03 -11.73 -9.82
C GLY A 230 1.38 -12.44 -9.86
N ILE A 231 1.78 -12.98 -11.02
CA ILE A 231 3.12 -13.54 -11.24
C ILE A 231 4.19 -12.48 -10.93
N TRP A 232 4.03 -11.27 -11.48
CA TRP A 232 4.94 -10.15 -11.21
C TRP A 232 5.10 -9.87 -9.72
N HIS A 233 4.01 -9.75 -8.97
CA HIS A 233 4.03 -9.47 -7.53
C HIS A 233 4.62 -10.61 -6.69
N THR A 234 4.48 -11.87 -7.13
CA THR A 234 5.13 -13.00 -6.44
C THR A 234 6.64 -13.08 -6.68
N LEU A 235 7.10 -12.63 -7.85
CA LEU A 235 8.51 -12.69 -8.26
C LEU A 235 9.31 -11.41 -7.94
N THR A 236 8.64 -10.31 -7.63
CA THR A 236 9.29 -9.01 -7.38
C THR A 236 9.06 -8.50 -5.96
N LYS A 237 9.82 -7.47 -5.61
CA LYS A 237 9.73 -6.76 -4.33
C LYS A 237 9.35 -5.31 -4.60
N PRO A 238 8.66 -4.62 -3.68
CA PRO A 238 8.31 -3.22 -3.87
C PRO A 238 9.55 -2.38 -4.17
N PHE A 239 9.51 -1.61 -5.24
CA PHE A 239 10.60 -0.71 -5.61
C PHE A 239 10.81 0.39 -4.56
N LEU A 240 12.01 0.98 -4.57
CA LEU A 240 12.40 1.98 -3.58
C LEU A 240 11.44 3.18 -3.52
N TRP A 241 10.95 3.66 -4.67
CA TRP A 241 9.99 4.76 -4.71
C TRP A 241 8.67 4.39 -4.03
N ALA A 242 8.16 3.17 -4.25
CA ALA A 242 6.92 2.70 -3.63
C ALA A 242 7.09 2.51 -2.11
N ARG A 243 8.26 2.05 -1.67
CA ARG A 243 8.62 1.95 -0.25
C ARG A 243 8.67 3.31 0.46
N ARG A 244 8.98 4.38 -0.26
CA ARG A 244 9.07 5.75 0.29
C ARG A 244 7.73 6.46 0.42
N ILE A 245 6.74 6.10 -0.41
CA ILE A 245 5.46 6.81 -0.48
C ILE A 245 4.37 6.10 0.32
N LEU A 246 4.39 4.76 0.35
CA LEU A 246 3.34 3.96 0.97
C LEU A 246 3.63 3.67 2.44
N ILE A 247 2.57 3.44 3.21
CA ILE A 247 2.65 3.03 4.62
C ILE A 247 2.45 1.52 4.70
N TYR A 248 3.37 0.83 5.37
CA TYR A 248 3.39 -0.62 5.48
C TYR A 248 2.87 -1.05 6.87
N SER A 249 1.55 -1.10 7.02
CA SER A 249 0.85 -1.58 8.22
C SER A 249 -0.47 -2.23 7.85
N GLY A 250 -0.99 -3.11 8.72
CA GLY A 250 -2.28 -3.78 8.48
C GLY A 250 -3.43 -2.79 8.32
N GLU A 251 -3.45 -1.71 9.13
CA GLU A 251 -4.47 -0.65 9.01
C GLU A 251 -4.33 0.15 7.71
N ALA A 252 -3.10 0.40 7.22
CA ALA A 252 -2.91 1.05 5.93
C ALA A 252 -3.43 0.19 4.77
N TYR A 253 -3.10 -1.12 4.76
CA TYR A 253 -3.59 -2.03 3.72
C TYR A 253 -5.11 -2.17 3.72
N LEU A 254 -5.73 -2.23 4.92
CA LEU A 254 -7.17 -2.17 5.07
C LEU A 254 -7.73 -0.87 4.47
N SER A 255 -7.11 0.27 4.76
CA SER A 255 -7.56 1.57 4.23
C SER A 255 -7.51 1.62 2.70
N TYR A 256 -6.46 1.09 2.07
CA TYR A 256 -6.35 1.04 0.60
C TYR A 256 -7.47 0.20 -0.01
N SER A 257 -7.76 -0.95 0.61
CA SER A 257 -8.82 -1.86 0.16
C SER A 257 -10.21 -1.24 0.32
N LEU A 258 -10.45 -0.50 1.42
CA LEU A 258 -11.70 0.23 1.63
C LEU A 258 -11.93 1.33 0.57
N GLY A 259 -10.87 2.04 0.19
CA GLY A 259 -10.93 3.03 -0.90
C GLY A 259 -11.29 2.38 -2.24
N ALA A 260 -10.66 1.24 -2.55
CA ALA A 260 -10.96 0.47 -3.76
C ALA A 260 -12.39 -0.09 -3.76
N LEU A 261 -12.87 -0.62 -2.62
CA LEU A 261 -14.26 -1.11 -2.46
C LEU A 261 -15.28 0.02 -2.58
N SER A 262 -14.98 1.22 -2.08
CA SER A 262 -15.82 2.39 -2.26
C SER A 262 -15.96 2.75 -3.74
N TYR A 263 -14.85 2.83 -4.48
CA TYR A 263 -14.87 3.05 -5.92
C TYR A 263 -15.68 1.98 -6.66
N MET A 264 -15.42 0.70 -6.36
CA MET A 264 -16.17 -0.42 -6.96
C MET A 264 -17.66 -0.36 -6.64
N GLY A 265 -18.05 0.03 -5.43
CA GLY A 265 -19.45 0.19 -5.04
C GLY A 265 -20.16 1.33 -5.77
N PHE A 266 -19.50 2.50 -5.93
CA PHE A 266 -20.04 3.59 -6.74
C PHE A 266 -20.18 3.19 -8.21
N LEU A 267 -19.15 2.52 -8.74
CA LEU A 267 -19.19 2.01 -10.12
C LEU A 267 -20.31 0.99 -10.28
N ALA A 268 -20.47 0.03 -9.38
CA ALA A 268 -21.53 -0.97 -9.43
C ALA A 268 -22.93 -0.33 -9.36
N ALA A 269 -23.13 0.64 -8.47
CA ALA A 269 -24.38 1.40 -8.37
C ALA A 269 -24.70 2.16 -9.66
N TYR A 270 -23.69 2.78 -10.28
CA TYR A 270 -23.85 3.46 -11.57
C TYR A 270 -24.10 2.48 -12.70
N PHE A 271 -23.33 1.39 -12.78
CA PHE A 271 -23.41 0.37 -13.83
C PHE A 271 -24.78 -0.28 -13.87
N VAL A 272 -25.30 -0.71 -12.71
CA VAL A 272 -26.66 -1.27 -12.62
C VAL A 272 -27.72 -0.20 -12.91
N SER A 273 -27.45 1.09 -12.78
CA SER A 273 -28.45 2.11 -13.08
C SER A 273 -28.62 2.38 -14.57
N VAL A 274 -27.53 2.29 -15.36
CA VAL A 274 -27.52 2.72 -16.76
C VAL A 274 -27.35 1.60 -17.79
N ASN A 275 -26.72 0.48 -17.42
CA ASN A 275 -26.40 -0.55 -18.39
C ASN A 275 -27.55 -1.55 -18.57
N THR A 276 -27.84 -1.92 -19.82
CA THR A 276 -28.88 -2.88 -20.21
C THR A 276 -28.33 -4.20 -20.75
N THR A 277 -27.01 -4.30 -20.94
CA THR A 277 -26.35 -5.52 -21.46
C THR A 277 -25.99 -6.48 -20.33
N ALA A 278 -25.21 -6.02 -19.36
CA ALA A 278 -24.86 -6.78 -18.15
C ALA A 278 -26.03 -6.86 -17.15
N TYR A 279 -26.95 -5.89 -17.19
CA TYR A 279 -28.19 -5.87 -16.41
C TYR A 279 -29.42 -5.78 -17.32
N PRO A 280 -29.81 -6.88 -18.00
CA PRO A 280 -30.95 -6.91 -18.90
C PRO A 280 -32.25 -6.44 -18.23
N GLU A 281 -32.99 -5.57 -18.91
CA GLU A 281 -34.22 -4.98 -18.35
C GLU A 281 -35.30 -6.04 -18.05
N VAL A 282 -35.33 -7.13 -18.82
CA VAL A 282 -36.22 -8.29 -18.58
C VAL A 282 -36.04 -8.92 -17.20
N PHE A 283 -34.85 -8.85 -16.62
CA PHE A 283 -34.56 -9.41 -15.29
C PHE A 283 -34.48 -8.36 -14.19
N TYR A 284 -33.95 -7.17 -14.49
CA TYR A 284 -33.65 -6.15 -13.48
C TYR A 284 -34.65 -4.99 -13.44
N GLY A 285 -35.50 -4.88 -14.45
CA GLY A 285 -36.41 -3.77 -14.66
C GLY A 285 -35.84 -2.71 -15.61
N PRO A 286 -36.70 -1.88 -16.22
CA PRO A 286 -36.30 -0.80 -17.12
C PRO A 286 -35.31 0.18 -16.45
N THR A 287 -34.41 0.72 -17.25
CA THR A 287 -33.55 1.83 -16.82
C THR A 287 -34.37 3.05 -16.41
N GLY A 288 -33.93 3.74 -15.35
CA GLY A 288 -34.66 4.87 -14.76
C GLY A 288 -35.85 4.49 -13.87
N LEU A 289 -36.32 3.24 -13.88
CA LEU A 289 -37.41 2.78 -13.02
C LEU A 289 -36.88 2.16 -11.71
N LEU A 290 -36.87 2.96 -10.63
CA LEU A 290 -36.47 2.48 -9.30
C LEU A 290 -37.60 1.76 -8.56
N GLU A 291 -38.84 2.21 -8.76
CA GLU A 291 -40.04 1.68 -8.10
C GLU A 291 -41.16 1.62 -9.13
N THR A 292 -41.88 0.50 -9.16
CA THR A 292 -43.05 0.30 -10.03
C THR A 292 -44.26 1.10 -9.53
N ASP A 293 -45.27 1.31 -10.37
CA ASP A 293 -46.52 1.98 -9.99
C ASP A 293 -47.27 1.31 -8.81
N THR A 294 -47.01 0.02 -8.55
CA THR A 294 -47.59 -0.74 -7.42
C THR A 294 -46.77 -0.64 -6.13
N GLY A 295 -45.72 0.19 -6.08
CA GLY A 295 -44.88 0.40 -4.89
C GLY A 295 -43.80 -0.66 -4.66
N VAL A 296 -43.51 -1.51 -5.66
CA VAL A 296 -42.43 -2.49 -5.60
C VAL A 296 -41.13 -1.86 -6.10
N VAL A 297 -40.09 -1.87 -5.28
CA VAL A 297 -38.74 -1.45 -5.69
C VAL A 297 -38.13 -2.52 -6.59
N THR A 298 -37.68 -2.13 -7.78
CA THR A 298 -37.10 -3.04 -8.77
C THR A 298 -35.77 -3.61 -8.28
N ALA A 299 -35.33 -4.74 -8.84
CA ALA A 299 -34.00 -5.28 -8.55
C ALA A 299 -32.90 -4.23 -8.84
N ARG A 300 -33.05 -3.48 -9.93
CA ARG A 300 -32.20 -2.33 -10.28
C ARG A 300 -32.18 -1.28 -9.17
N GLY A 301 -33.35 -0.89 -8.68
CA GLY A 301 -33.49 0.09 -7.60
C GLY A 301 -32.82 -0.34 -6.30
N TRP A 302 -33.04 -1.59 -5.86
CA TRP A 302 -32.40 -2.15 -4.67
C TRP A 302 -30.87 -2.18 -4.80
N LEU A 303 -30.36 -2.70 -5.92
CA LEU A 303 -28.92 -2.83 -6.13
C LEU A 303 -28.24 -1.47 -6.23
N ALA A 304 -28.81 -0.51 -6.97
CA ALA A 304 -28.24 0.83 -7.13
C ALA A 304 -28.13 1.55 -5.79
N THR A 305 -29.24 1.61 -5.05
CA THR A 305 -29.30 2.36 -3.77
C THR A 305 -28.44 1.71 -2.70
N PHE A 306 -28.49 0.38 -2.56
CA PHE A 306 -27.70 -0.34 -1.57
C PHE A 306 -26.20 -0.18 -1.82
N HIS A 307 -25.73 -0.39 -3.05
CA HIS A 307 -24.30 -0.27 -3.36
C HIS A 307 -23.80 1.16 -3.23
N PHE A 308 -24.64 2.17 -3.55
CA PHE A 308 -24.29 3.56 -3.34
C PHE A 308 -24.09 3.89 -1.85
N VAL A 309 -25.05 3.52 -1.00
CA VAL A 309 -24.97 3.77 0.45
C VAL A 309 -23.76 3.03 1.05
N LEU A 310 -23.55 1.78 0.65
CA LEU A 310 -22.41 0.99 1.11
C LEU A 310 -21.07 1.58 0.64
N ALA A 311 -21.00 2.10 -0.58
CA ALA A 311 -19.82 2.77 -1.12
C ALA A 311 -19.45 4.03 -0.33
N VAL A 312 -20.45 4.83 0.07
CA VAL A 312 -20.26 6.00 0.95
C VAL A 312 -19.74 5.57 2.32
N LEU A 313 -20.29 4.50 2.90
CA LEU A 313 -19.81 3.98 4.18
C LEU A 313 -18.35 3.50 4.08
N PHE A 314 -18.00 2.78 3.01
CA PHE A 314 -16.61 2.38 2.76
C PHE A 314 -15.68 3.56 2.51
N LEU A 315 -16.16 4.66 1.91
CA LEU A 315 -15.39 5.89 1.76
C LEU A 315 -15.04 6.49 3.12
N PHE A 316 -16.02 6.60 4.03
CA PHE A 316 -15.74 7.06 5.39
C PHE A 316 -14.80 6.12 6.13
N GLY A 317 -14.94 4.80 5.94
CA GLY A 317 -14.00 3.81 6.46
C GLY A 317 -12.58 4.02 5.94
N HIS A 318 -12.42 4.27 4.63
CA HIS A 318 -11.13 4.60 4.01
C HIS A 318 -10.51 5.84 4.66
N LEU A 319 -11.25 6.94 4.72
CA LEU A 319 -10.77 8.20 5.28
C LEU A 319 -10.36 8.03 6.75
N TRP A 320 -11.19 7.36 7.55
CA TRP A 320 -10.93 7.08 8.95
C TRP A 320 -9.62 6.29 9.14
N HIS A 321 -9.50 5.13 8.47
CA HIS A 321 -8.33 4.26 8.64
C HIS A 321 -7.06 4.83 8.01
N ALA A 322 -7.16 5.54 6.88
CA ALA A 322 -6.01 6.16 6.23
C ALA A 322 -5.43 7.32 7.07
N ILE A 323 -6.29 8.15 7.67
CA ILE A 323 -5.86 9.21 8.59
C ILE A 323 -5.20 8.60 9.83
N ARG A 324 -5.77 7.53 10.39
CA ARG A 324 -5.19 6.84 11.54
C ARG A 324 -3.82 6.23 11.23
N ALA A 325 -3.73 5.46 10.15
CA ALA A 325 -2.47 4.85 9.72
C ALA A 325 -1.39 5.91 9.43
N ARG A 326 -1.75 7.03 8.80
CA ARG A 326 -0.82 8.14 8.54
C ARG A 326 -0.43 8.87 9.82
N GLY A 327 -1.37 9.13 10.71
CA GLY A 327 -1.11 9.74 12.01
C GLY A 327 -0.13 8.91 12.82
N GLU A 328 -0.36 7.61 12.92
CA GLU A 328 0.53 6.69 13.64
C GLU A 328 1.92 6.63 12.99
N ALA A 329 1.99 6.52 11.66
CA ALA A 329 3.26 6.56 10.94
C ALA A 329 4.03 7.88 11.12
N ALA A 330 3.33 8.99 11.33
CA ALA A 330 3.92 10.30 11.65
C ALA A 330 4.30 10.46 13.13
N GLY A 331 4.02 9.47 13.98
CA GLY A 331 4.32 9.50 15.42
C GLY A 331 3.19 10.04 16.31
N PHE A 332 1.98 10.28 15.75
CA PHE A 332 0.83 10.70 16.56
C PHE A 332 0.33 9.55 17.44
N ASN A 333 0.32 9.78 18.75
CA ASN A 333 -0.21 8.82 19.70
C ASN A 333 -1.72 9.06 19.92
N PHE A 334 -2.55 8.19 19.36
CA PHE A 334 -4.01 8.27 19.49
C PHE A 334 -4.55 8.07 20.91
N LYS A 335 -3.76 7.51 21.85
CA LYS A 335 -4.18 7.36 23.26
C LYS A 335 -3.99 8.65 24.05
N THR A 336 -2.93 9.39 23.76
CA THR A 336 -2.58 10.61 24.50
C THR A 336 -2.94 11.89 23.75
N GLY A 337 -3.26 11.81 22.46
CA GLY A 337 -3.56 12.94 21.59
C GLY A 337 -2.32 13.81 21.30
N ARG A 338 -1.11 13.28 21.49
CA ARG A 338 0.14 14.05 21.39
C ARG A 338 0.97 13.62 20.19
N MET A 339 1.47 14.61 19.45
CA MET A 339 2.52 14.46 18.43
C MET A 339 3.93 14.33 19.02
N VAL A 340 4.11 14.82 20.25
CA VAL A 340 5.41 14.87 20.94
C VAL A 340 5.35 13.90 22.11
N THR A 341 6.22 12.90 22.08
CA THR A 341 6.29 11.86 23.12
C THR A 341 7.69 11.81 23.74
N PRO A 342 7.85 11.28 24.96
CA PRO A 342 9.17 10.98 25.49
C PRO A 342 9.99 10.15 24.51
N TYR A 343 11.27 10.48 24.36
CA TYR A 343 12.18 9.76 23.46
C TYR A 343 12.23 8.27 23.83
N GLN A 344 11.95 7.39 22.87
CA GLN A 344 11.81 5.93 23.07
C GLN A 344 10.83 5.54 24.18
N GLY A 345 9.83 6.38 24.49
CA GLY A 345 8.86 6.11 25.55
C GLY A 345 9.41 6.22 26.97
N ASN A 346 10.66 6.68 27.14
CA ASN A 346 11.28 6.82 28.46
C ASN A 346 11.37 8.31 28.87
N PRO A 347 10.52 8.78 29.79
CA PRO A 347 10.54 10.17 30.26
C PRO A 347 11.81 10.55 31.04
N ALA A 348 12.58 9.59 31.54
CA ALA A 348 13.81 9.85 32.28
C ALA A 348 14.98 10.26 31.36
N VAL A 349 14.86 10.08 30.04
CA VAL A 349 15.90 10.45 29.06
C VAL A 349 15.99 11.97 28.87
N GLY A 350 14.97 12.74 29.32
CA GLY A 350 14.96 14.20 29.20
C GLY A 350 14.94 14.71 27.75
N ASN A 351 14.55 13.85 26.80
CA ASN A 351 14.48 14.15 25.38
C ASN A 351 13.11 13.78 24.82
N LEU A 352 12.69 14.46 23.75
CA LEU A 352 11.38 14.29 23.13
C LEU A 352 11.54 13.75 21.72
N SER A 353 10.76 12.74 21.36
CA SER A 353 10.55 12.35 19.96
C SER A 353 9.63 13.37 19.30
N THR A 354 10.12 13.96 18.22
CA THR A 354 9.46 14.99 17.41
C THR A 354 9.61 14.65 15.92
N ILE A 355 8.79 15.28 15.08
CA ILE A 355 8.85 15.11 13.62
C ILE A 355 10.26 15.42 13.07
N VAL A 356 10.99 16.34 13.71
CA VAL A 356 12.33 16.73 13.25
C VAL A 356 13.37 15.68 13.62
N ASN A 357 13.37 15.16 14.84
CA ASN A 357 14.47 14.34 15.36
C ASN A 357 14.20 12.81 15.38
N SER A 358 12.98 12.38 15.09
CA SER A 358 12.62 10.95 15.06
C SER A 358 11.85 10.53 13.81
N SER A 359 11.80 11.35 12.76
CA SER A 359 11.22 10.94 11.48
C SER A 359 12.19 10.11 10.64
N ASP A 360 11.63 9.20 9.84
CA ASP A 360 12.39 8.37 8.91
C ASP A 360 13.18 9.21 7.90
N LEU A 361 12.65 10.37 7.48
CA LEU A 361 13.33 11.28 6.58
C LEU A 361 14.60 11.86 7.22
N THR A 362 14.50 12.43 8.42
CA THR A 362 15.67 13.00 9.11
C THR A 362 16.68 11.91 9.44
N MET A 363 16.23 10.75 9.92
CA MET A 363 17.12 9.64 10.22
C MET A 363 17.83 9.11 8.98
N THR A 364 17.13 9.00 7.84
CA THR A 364 17.72 8.60 6.56
C THR A 364 18.73 9.64 6.07
N PHE A 365 18.40 10.93 6.16
CA PHE A 365 19.31 12.01 5.79
C PHE A 365 20.59 11.97 6.65
N LEU A 366 20.44 11.90 7.97
CA LEU A 366 21.57 11.84 8.90
C LEU A 366 22.43 10.58 8.66
N GLN A 367 21.82 9.40 8.51
CA GLN A 367 22.54 8.16 8.24
C GLN A 367 23.36 8.19 6.94
N ASN A 368 22.99 9.02 5.97
CA ASN A 368 23.73 9.17 4.71
C ASN A 368 24.84 10.23 4.76
N LEU A 369 24.90 11.07 5.81
CA LEU A 369 26.00 12.01 5.99
C LEU A 369 27.32 11.25 6.18
N PRO A 370 28.45 11.75 5.65
CA PRO A 370 29.73 11.04 5.67
C PRO A 370 30.19 10.61 7.07
N ILE A 371 29.84 11.39 8.10
CA ILE A 371 30.20 11.08 9.48
C ILE A 371 29.43 9.88 10.08
N TYR A 372 28.18 9.66 9.66
CA TYR A 372 27.30 8.60 10.21
C TYR A 372 27.17 7.38 9.29
N ARG A 373 27.53 7.48 8.00
CA ARG A 373 27.41 6.40 7.00
C ARG A 373 28.13 5.13 7.45
N SER A 374 27.53 3.95 7.40
CA SER A 374 28.22 2.71 7.81
C SER A 374 29.30 2.27 6.80
N GLY A 375 30.32 1.53 7.26
CA GLY A 375 31.31 0.86 6.38
C GLY A 375 32.43 1.74 5.82
N ILE A 376 32.49 3.04 6.13
CA ILE A 376 33.57 3.94 5.68
C ILE A 376 34.68 4.06 6.74
N ALA A 377 35.94 3.99 6.32
CA ALA A 377 37.11 4.20 7.16
C ALA A 377 37.17 5.65 7.71
N PRO A 378 37.61 5.87 8.96
CA PRO A 378 37.69 7.22 9.56
C PRO A 378 38.42 8.26 8.70
N LEU A 379 39.54 7.88 8.09
CA LEU A 379 40.30 8.74 7.19
C LEU A 379 39.47 9.24 6.00
N SER A 380 38.75 8.34 5.32
CA SER A 380 37.92 8.67 4.16
C SER A 380 36.76 9.59 4.52
N ARG A 381 36.19 9.42 5.73
CA ARG A 381 35.16 10.35 6.24
C ARG A 381 35.73 11.74 6.43
N GLY A 382 36.90 11.82 7.07
CA GLY A 382 37.64 13.06 7.24
C GLY A 382 37.88 13.72 5.88
N LEU A 383 38.35 12.96 4.89
CA LEU A 383 38.63 13.45 3.55
C LEU A 383 37.40 14.06 2.86
N GLU A 384 36.26 13.34 2.84
CA GLU A 384 35.02 13.80 2.19
C GLU A 384 34.48 15.06 2.87
N ILE A 385 34.46 15.10 4.21
CA ILE A 385 33.99 16.26 4.97
C ILE A 385 34.96 17.43 4.81
N GLY A 386 36.26 17.19 4.91
CA GLY A 386 37.31 18.18 4.72
C GLY A 386 37.18 18.84 3.35
N MET A 387 37.10 18.03 2.29
CA MET A 387 36.99 18.52 0.90
C MET A 387 35.81 19.46 0.70
N ALA A 388 34.64 19.11 1.25
CA ALA A 388 33.46 19.97 1.19
C ALA A 388 33.67 21.32 1.91
N HIS A 389 34.26 21.30 3.10
CA HIS A 389 34.54 22.53 3.86
C HIS A 389 35.58 23.39 3.15
N GLY A 390 36.67 22.78 2.68
CA GLY A 390 37.70 23.49 1.94
C GLY A 390 37.18 24.15 0.68
N TYR A 391 36.37 23.42 -0.09
CA TYR A 391 35.72 23.97 -1.29
C TYR A 391 34.84 25.18 -0.97
N PHE A 392 34.02 25.10 0.07
CA PHE A 392 33.02 26.12 0.38
C PHE A 392 33.62 27.37 1.04
N LEU A 393 34.67 27.22 1.87
CA LEU A 393 35.25 28.31 2.64
C LEU A 393 35.98 29.36 1.79
N VAL A 394 36.53 28.97 0.63
CA VAL A 394 37.28 29.89 -0.24
C VAL A 394 36.43 31.04 -0.73
N GLY A 395 35.17 30.80 -1.10
CA GLY A 395 34.27 31.81 -1.65
C GLY A 395 34.03 33.00 -0.70
N PRO A 396 33.52 32.78 0.53
CA PRO A 396 33.33 33.84 1.52
C PRO A 396 34.61 34.61 1.83
N PHE A 397 35.75 33.94 1.97
CA PHE A 397 37.02 34.63 2.20
C PHE A 397 37.51 35.40 0.97
N ALA A 398 37.30 34.90 -0.24
CA ALA A 398 37.66 35.61 -1.46
C ALA A 398 36.80 36.88 -1.67
N LEU A 399 35.51 36.82 -1.35
CA LEU A 399 34.56 37.92 -1.56
C LEU A 399 34.59 38.99 -0.45
N LEU A 400 34.84 38.60 0.80
CA LEU A 400 34.68 39.48 1.96
C LEU A 400 36.01 39.95 2.56
N ASN A 401 37.15 39.57 1.98
CA ASN A 401 38.44 40.01 2.52
C ASN A 401 38.72 41.51 2.24
N PRO A 402 39.63 42.14 3.01
CA PRO A 402 39.98 43.56 2.86
C PRO A 402 40.61 43.93 1.50
N VAL A 403 41.17 42.97 0.77
CA VAL A 403 41.85 43.17 -0.52
C VAL A 403 41.05 42.58 -1.69
N ARG A 404 39.73 42.39 -1.52
CA ARG A 404 38.81 41.80 -2.51
C ARG A 404 38.79 42.52 -3.88
N GLU A 405 39.18 43.80 -3.92
CA GLU A 405 39.26 44.61 -5.14
C GLU A 405 40.60 44.46 -5.89
N THR A 406 41.47 43.55 -5.45
CA THR A 406 42.79 43.32 -6.05
C THR A 406 42.86 41.96 -6.73
N GLU A 407 43.82 41.78 -7.65
CA GLU A 407 44.09 40.48 -8.30
C GLU A 407 44.47 39.38 -7.29
N ALA A 408 44.90 39.76 -6.08
CA ALA A 408 45.25 38.82 -5.02
C ALA A 408 44.04 38.31 -4.20
N ALA A 409 42.81 38.77 -4.47
CA ALA A 409 41.63 38.44 -3.68
C ALA A 409 41.40 36.92 -3.51
N ASN A 410 41.48 36.17 -4.61
CA ASN A 410 41.30 34.72 -4.61
C ASN A 410 42.42 34.01 -3.84
N LEU A 411 43.66 34.48 -3.98
CA LEU A 411 44.82 33.91 -3.29
C LEU A 411 44.72 34.13 -1.77
N VAL A 412 44.32 35.33 -1.34
CA VAL A 412 44.06 35.62 0.07
C VAL A 412 42.89 34.79 0.59
N GLY A 413 41.86 34.56 -0.23
CA GLY A 413 40.76 33.65 0.07
C GLY A 413 41.21 32.21 0.33
N LEU A 414 42.12 31.69 -0.51
CA LEU A 414 42.73 30.37 -0.35
C LEU A 414 43.51 30.27 0.96
N VAL A 415 44.44 31.19 1.20
CA VAL A 415 45.30 31.17 2.40
C VAL A 415 44.46 31.26 3.67
N SER A 416 43.46 32.16 3.69
CA SER A 416 42.56 32.31 4.85
C SER A 416 41.77 31.03 5.13
N SER A 417 41.30 30.35 4.07
CA SER A 417 40.60 29.07 4.19
C SER A 417 41.50 27.98 4.76
N ILE A 418 42.73 27.86 4.27
CA ILE A 418 43.72 26.88 4.77
C ILE A 418 44.04 27.14 6.24
N VAL A 419 44.23 28.40 6.63
CA VAL A 419 44.46 28.77 8.04
C VAL A 419 43.28 28.39 8.91
N LEU A 420 42.04 28.68 8.50
CA LEU A 420 40.85 28.28 9.26
C LEU A 420 40.73 26.75 9.37
N LEU A 421 40.97 26.01 8.28
CA LEU A 421 40.95 24.54 8.29
C LEU A 421 42.01 23.96 9.22
N ALA A 422 43.21 24.56 9.30
CA ALA A 422 44.24 24.15 10.24
C ALA A 422 43.79 24.39 11.69
N ILE A 423 43.19 25.54 11.99
CA ILE A 423 42.63 25.85 13.32
C ILE A 423 41.54 24.83 13.70
N LEU A 424 40.60 24.55 12.78
CA LEU A 424 39.55 23.57 12.98
C LEU A 424 40.13 22.15 13.18
N THR A 425 41.18 21.79 12.46
CA THR A 425 41.88 20.50 12.64
C THR A 425 42.52 20.39 14.02
N VAL A 426 43.14 21.47 14.51
CA VAL A 426 43.68 21.51 15.88
C VAL A 426 42.55 21.37 16.91
N ALA A 427 41.42 22.05 16.71
CA ALA A 427 40.26 21.91 17.58
C ALA A 427 39.70 20.48 17.59
N LEU A 428 39.55 19.85 16.41
CA LEU A 428 39.13 18.45 16.28
C LEU A 428 40.12 17.48 16.94
N SER A 429 41.42 17.72 16.80
CA SER A 429 42.46 16.89 17.41
C SER A 429 42.48 17.01 18.93
N SER A 430 42.30 18.23 19.45
CA SER A 430 42.16 18.49 20.89
C SER A 430 40.93 17.80 21.46
N TYR A 431 39.78 17.89 20.78
CA TYR A 431 38.56 17.17 21.16
C TYR A 431 38.80 15.66 21.25
N GLY A 432 39.36 15.04 20.21
CA GLY A 432 39.62 13.61 20.21
C GLY A 432 40.56 13.14 21.32
N THR A 433 41.57 13.96 21.63
CA THR A 433 42.55 13.64 22.69
C THR A 433 41.94 13.70 24.09
N VAL A 434 41.00 14.63 24.33
CA VAL A 434 40.33 14.78 25.63
C VAL A 434 39.17 13.80 25.79
N THR A 435 38.39 13.57 24.73
CA THR A 435 37.17 12.76 24.79
C THR A 435 37.47 11.25 24.81
N PHE A 436 38.48 10.78 24.06
CA PHE A 436 38.76 9.35 23.92
C PHE A 436 39.98 8.92 24.74
N THR A 437 39.92 9.08 26.06
CA THR A 437 40.94 8.58 27.01
C THR A 437 40.66 7.14 27.44
N ASP A 438 41.72 6.34 27.63
CA ASP A 438 41.64 4.90 27.97
C ASP A 438 40.84 4.61 29.26
N SER A 439 40.68 5.60 30.13
CA SER A 439 39.94 5.52 31.40
C SER A 439 38.41 5.56 31.25
N TYR A 440 37.85 5.83 30.06
CA TYR A 440 36.40 5.90 29.82
C TYR A 440 35.83 4.75 28.97
N GLN A 441 36.64 3.76 28.59
CA GLN A 441 36.17 2.60 27.81
C GLN A 441 35.30 1.59 28.60
N GLY A 442 35.05 1.83 29.90
CA GLY A 442 34.33 0.90 30.78
C GLY A 442 33.09 1.45 31.50
N SER A 443 32.78 2.75 31.40
CA SER A 443 31.58 3.30 32.02
C SER A 443 30.50 3.46 30.97
N GLY A 444 29.38 2.75 31.13
CA GLY A 444 28.20 2.77 30.24
C GLY A 444 27.49 4.13 30.12
N TYR A 445 28.18 5.24 30.36
CA TYR A 445 27.75 6.58 29.99
C TYR A 445 28.02 6.81 28.50
N GLY A 446 27.30 6.04 27.67
CA GLY A 446 27.15 6.36 26.26
C GLY A 446 26.61 7.78 26.13
N SER A 447 27.23 8.56 25.24
CA SER A 447 26.86 9.93 24.89
C SER A 447 25.36 10.22 25.04
N VAL A 448 25.00 11.16 25.92
CA VAL A 448 23.63 11.55 26.29
C VAL A 448 22.91 12.33 25.15
N ALA A 449 23.28 12.10 23.89
CA ALA A 449 22.60 12.68 22.73
C ALA A 449 21.79 11.61 22.02
N ALA A 450 20.65 11.25 22.61
CA ALA A 450 19.79 10.18 22.13
C ALA A 450 19.23 10.39 20.70
N THR A 451 19.34 11.59 20.12
CA THR A 451 18.78 11.93 18.79
C THR A 451 19.77 11.88 17.64
N ILE A 452 21.03 11.50 17.89
CA ILE A 452 22.04 11.37 16.85
C ILE A 452 22.17 9.87 16.49
N PRO A 453 22.20 9.47 15.20
CA PRO A 453 22.57 8.11 14.84
C PRO A 453 23.87 7.74 15.55
N ALA A 454 23.93 6.57 16.19
CA ALA A 454 25.12 6.15 16.92
C ALA A 454 26.37 6.36 16.05
N VAL A 455 27.24 7.29 16.47
CA VAL A 455 28.50 7.57 15.77
C VAL A 455 29.22 6.24 15.62
N PRO A 456 29.69 5.85 14.43
CA PRO A 456 30.32 4.55 14.22
C PRO A 456 31.42 4.29 15.27
N ALA A 457 31.49 3.07 15.82
CA ALA A 457 32.47 2.71 16.85
C ALA A 457 33.92 3.00 16.41
N SER A 458 34.19 2.96 15.10
CA SER A 458 35.48 3.33 14.50
C SER A 458 35.91 4.78 14.77
N LEU A 459 34.97 5.69 15.04
CA LEU A 459 35.25 7.09 15.39
C LEU A 459 35.26 7.33 16.91
N GLN A 460 34.89 6.33 17.71
CA GLN A 460 34.87 6.43 19.18
C GLN A 460 36.19 5.96 19.82
N SER A 461 37.30 6.09 19.07
CA SER A 461 38.64 5.75 19.53
C SER A 461 39.59 6.90 19.20
N ARG A 462 40.66 7.04 20.01
CA ARG A 462 41.68 8.06 19.79
C ARG A 462 42.32 7.93 18.40
N ASP A 463 42.67 6.70 18.01
CA ASP A 463 43.30 6.42 16.71
C ASP A 463 42.34 6.72 15.55
N GLY A 464 41.10 6.27 15.65
CA GLY A 464 40.08 6.54 14.63
C GLY A 464 39.77 8.02 14.47
N TRP A 465 39.67 8.75 15.58
CA TRP A 465 39.45 10.20 15.54
C TRP A 465 40.68 10.97 15.03
N SER A 466 41.89 10.50 15.33
CA SER A 466 43.12 11.06 14.78
C SER A 466 43.17 10.92 13.25
N GLN A 467 42.85 9.73 12.73
CA GLN A 467 42.74 9.50 11.29
C GLN A 467 41.67 10.38 10.64
N PHE A 468 40.53 10.56 11.30
CA PHE A 468 39.47 11.47 10.85
C PHE A 468 39.96 12.92 10.75
N SER A 469 40.59 13.45 11.81
CA SER A 469 41.14 14.82 11.82
C SER A 469 42.21 15.01 10.75
N GLY A 470 43.09 14.02 10.56
CA GLY A 470 44.09 14.04 9.48
C GLY A 470 43.46 14.07 8.10
N GLY A 471 42.43 13.24 7.87
CA GLY A 471 41.64 13.24 6.65
C GLY A 471 40.95 14.59 6.39
N PHE A 472 40.39 15.21 7.44
CA PHE A 472 39.75 16.53 7.36
C PHE A 472 40.71 17.61 6.88
N LEU A 473 41.95 17.62 7.38
CA LEU A 473 42.96 18.58 6.93
C LEU A 473 43.36 18.34 5.48
N ILE A 474 43.71 17.10 5.13
CA ILE A 474 44.14 16.74 3.76
C ILE A 474 43.04 17.05 2.75
N GLY A 475 41.81 16.60 3.05
CA GLY A 475 40.63 16.88 2.22
C GLY A 475 40.36 18.37 2.13
N GLY A 476 40.41 19.10 3.25
CA GLY A 476 40.17 20.53 3.32
C GLY A 476 41.15 21.35 2.49
N VAL A 477 42.45 21.10 2.62
CA VAL A 477 43.46 21.78 1.82
C VAL A 477 43.26 21.48 0.32
N GLY A 478 43.00 20.20 -0.02
CA GLY A 478 42.72 19.80 -1.40
C GLY A 478 41.48 20.48 -1.99
N GLY A 479 40.37 20.53 -1.25
CA GLY A 479 39.14 21.19 -1.65
C GLY A 479 39.30 22.71 -1.82
N ALA A 480 40.06 23.34 -0.93
CA ALA A 480 40.35 24.77 -1.00
C ALA A 480 41.20 25.12 -2.23
N ILE A 481 42.26 24.35 -2.50
CA ILE A 481 43.08 24.52 -3.71
C ILE A 481 42.22 24.35 -4.96
N PHE A 482 41.36 23.33 -4.99
CA PHE A 482 40.46 23.10 -6.11
C PHE A 482 39.49 24.28 -6.35
N ALA A 483 38.86 24.80 -5.29
CA ALA A 483 37.99 25.98 -5.40
C ALA A 483 38.75 27.24 -5.86
N TYR A 484 39.97 27.45 -5.36
CA TYR A 484 40.83 28.55 -5.82
C TYR A 484 41.15 28.44 -7.31
N LEU A 485 41.56 27.26 -7.79
CA LEU A 485 41.87 27.04 -9.20
C LEU A 485 40.65 27.26 -10.09
N LEU A 486 39.45 26.88 -9.63
CA LEU A 486 38.22 27.20 -10.34
C LEU A 486 38.03 28.70 -10.43
N LEU A 487 38.07 29.43 -9.32
CA LEU A 487 37.89 30.89 -9.27
C LEU A 487 38.92 31.64 -10.14
N ASP A 488 40.18 31.21 -10.14
CA ASP A 488 41.28 31.81 -10.89
C ASP A 488 41.25 31.51 -12.39
N ARG A 489 40.57 30.41 -12.80
CA ARG A 489 40.48 29.96 -14.20
C ARG A 489 39.07 30.02 -14.77
N VAL A 490 38.07 30.57 -14.06
CA VAL A 490 36.67 30.66 -14.51
C VAL A 490 36.57 31.27 -15.91
N GLY A 491 37.32 32.33 -16.21
CA GLY A 491 37.32 32.96 -17.54
C GLY A 491 37.78 32.01 -18.65
N SER A 492 38.90 31.31 -18.45
CA SER A 492 39.41 30.33 -19.42
C SER A 492 38.50 29.12 -19.59
N VAL A 493 37.87 28.66 -18.51
CA VAL A 493 36.90 27.54 -18.53
C VAL A 493 35.61 27.95 -19.25
N LEU A 494 35.11 29.17 -19.04
CA LEU A 494 33.95 29.71 -19.76
C LEU A 494 34.22 29.87 -21.26
N MET A 495 35.40 30.35 -21.66
CA MET A 495 35.79 30.45 -23.07
C MET A 495 35.90 29.06 -23.73
N LEU A 496 36.42 28.06 -23.01
CA LEU A 496 36.42 26.66 -23.44
C LEU A 496 35.00 26.07 -23.59
N MET A 497 34.08 26.40 -22.69
CA MET A 497 32.68 25.91 -22.75
C MET A 497 31.82 26.63 -23.81
N GLN A 498 32.19 27.86 -24.18
CA GLN A 498 31.50 28.65 -25.22
C GLN A 498 32.06 28.40 -26.63
N GLY A 499 33.07 27.54 -26.79
CA GLY A 499 33.65 27.18 -28.08
C GLY A 499 34.44 28.31 -28.76
N SER A 500 34.85 29.32 -28.00
CA SER A 500 35.55 30.51 -28.48
C SER A 500 37.02 30.49 -28.07
N LEU A 501 37.74 29.46 -28.55
CA LEU A 501 39.20 29.45 -28.61
C LEU A 501 39.68 29.85 -30.00
#